data_AF-A0A936EFG0-F1
#
_entry.id   AF-A0A936EFG0-F1
#
_cell.length_a   1.000
_cell.length_b   1.000
_cell.length_c   1.000
_cell.angle_alpha   90.00
_cell.angle_beta   90.00
_cell.angle_gamma   90.00
#
_symmetry.space_group_name_H-M   'P 1'
#
loop_
_entity.id
_entity.type
_entity.pdbx_description
1 polymer ?
#
loop_
_entity_poly.entity_id
_entity_poly.type
_entity_poly.pdbx_seq_one_letter_code
_entity_poly.pdbx_strand_id
1 'polypeptide(L)'
;MSKGWAGVGYGKDTGGSRWIAGETRPIWTKSRDTVRASEGRTHTSNQATLWRWREAYQHDFAARMDWCVKPWAEANHIPLVVVNGVAGRQPLRMAAAPSGMVLLSAAGSSDPDRNRLSLRCFYCLEAGEPGPRPAELSIRRETTEVAQVSVPKGEWADLHLILEVRDDGDPSLCSYRRVIIPRRP
;
A
#
# COMPACT_ATOMS: atom_id res chain seq x y z
N MET A 1 3.61 16.66 7.86
CA MET A 1 4.26 15.34 7.75
C MET A 1 3.28 14.39 7.06
N SER A 2 3.68 13.71 5.98
CA SER A 2 2.83 12.70 5.34
C SER A 2 2.71 11.48 6.26
N LYS A 3 1.48 11.02 6.56
CA LYS A 3 1.24 9.79 7.32
C LYS A 3 1.96 8.61 6.62
N GLY A 4 2.65 7.75 7.37
CA GLY A 4 3.34 6.58 6.83
C GLY A 4 2.39 5.52 6.28
N TRP A 5 2.94 4.38 5.84
CA TRP A 5 2.17 3.22 5.35
C TRP A 5 1.67 2.33 6.49
N ALA A 6 2.32 2.41 7.66
CA ALA A 6 2.07 1.56 8.81
C ALA A 6 0.98 2.12 9.73
N GLY A 7 -0.26 2.14 9.23
CA GLY A 7 -1.48 2.44 9.97
C GLY A 7 -1.55 3.76 10.78
N VAL A 8 -2.68 3.98 11.45
CA VAL A 8 -2.89 5.12 12.36
C VAL A 8 -2.50 4.69 13.77
N GLY A 9 -1.59 5.43 14.41
CA GLY A 9 -1.36 5.30 15.85
C GLY A 9 -2.61 5.71 16.63
N TYR A 10 -3.28 4.75 17.26
CA TYR A 10 -4.41 5.05 18.14
C TYR A 10 -3.88 5.66 19.45
N GLY A 11 -4.24 6.92 19.69
CA GLY A 11 -4.16 7.51 21.02
C GLY A 11 -5.30 7.00 21.90
N LYS A 12 -4.93 6.47 23.06
CA LYS A 12 -5.76 6.01 24.20
C LYS A 12 -6.46 4.65 24.01
N ASP A 13 -5.72 3.58 24.34
CA ASP A 13 -6.33 2.31 24.78
C ASP A 13 -6.91 2.50 26.20
N THR A 14 -8.24 2.47 26.32
CA THR A 14 -8.91 2.20 27.60
C THR A 14 -8.96 0.68 27.79
N GLY A 15 -7.86 0.09 28.27
CA GLY A 15 -7.81 -1.35 28.49
C GLY A 15 -6.43 -1.89 28.81
N GLY A 16 -5.99 -1.69 30.05
CA GLY A 16 -5.05 -2.56 30.76
C GLY A 16 -3.83 -3.06 29.98
N SER A 17 -2.92 -2.17 29.57
CA SER A 17 -1.52 -2.57 29.39
C SER A 17 -0.57 -1.40 29.64
N ARG A 18 0.48 -1.72 30.39
CA ARG A 18 1.51 -0.87 31.00
C ARG A 18 2.03 0.21 30.04
N TRP A 19 1.93 1.46 30.51
CA TRP A 19 2.44 2.67 29.88
C TRP A 19 3.82 2.46 29.24
N ILE A 20 3.88 2.54 27.91
CA ILE A 20 5.11 2.93 27.23
C ILE A 20 4.93 4.42 27.00
N ALA A 21 5.77 5.23 27.65
CA ALA A 21 5.84 6.67 27.40
C ALA A 21 5.86 6.89 25.87
N GLY A 22 5.03 7.83 25.39
CA GLY A 22 4.91 8.10 23.96
C GLY A 22 6.29 8.30 23.33
N GLU A 23 6.58 7.55 22.28
CA GLU A 23 7.83 7.70 21.52
C GLU A 23 7.96 9.16 21.08
N THR A 24 9.04 9.81 21.51
CA THR A 24 9.29 11.25 21.26
C THR A 24 9.99 11.51 19.93
N ARG A 25 10.49 10.46 19.27
CA ARG A 25 11.09 10.53 17.94
C ARG A 25 9.99 10.51 16.87
N PRO A 26 10.23 11.06 15.66
CA PRO A 26 9.30 10.98 14.53
C PRO A 26 9.28 9.57 13.90
N ILE A 27 9.21 8.53 14.73
CA ILE A 27 9.12 7.12 14.34
C ILE A 27 7.84 6.54 14.96
N TRP A 28 7.04 5.87 14.14
CA TRP A 28 5.76 5.32 14.56
C TRP A 28 5.99 3.98 15.26
N THR A 29 5.75 3.90 16.56
CA THR A 29 6.12 2.72 17.36
C THR A 29 4.96 1.78 17.69
N LYS A 30 3.71 2.26 17.63
CA LYS A 30 2.52 1.43 17.89
C LYS A 30 1.34 1.89 17.04
N SER A 31 1.12 1.16 15.94
CA SER A 31 -0.05 1.26 15.09
C SER A 31 -0.63 -0.14 14.94
N ARG A 32 -1.95 -0.30 14.88
CA ARG A 32 -2.60 -1.60 14.63
C ARG A 32 -3.01 -1.65 13.17
N ASP A 33 -2.72 -2.76 12.52
CA ASP A 33 -3.16 -3.05 11.16
C ASP A 33 -3.99 -4.34 11.16
N THR A 34 -4.79 -4.53 10.13
CA THR A 34 -5.62 -5.71 9.94
C THR A 34 -5.17 -6.45 8.68
N VAL A 35 -4.62 -7.64 8.84
CA VAL A 35 -4.19 -8.51 7.73
C VAL A 35 -5.08 -9.76 7.68
N ARG A 36 -5.44 -10.18 6.47
CA ARG A 36 -6.09 -11.47 6.25
C ARG A 36 -5.03 -12.51 5.93
N ALA A 37 -4.91 -13.53 6.78
CA ALA A 37 -4.00 -14.65 6.57
C ALA A 37 -4.49 -15.53 5.40
N SER A 38 -3.59 -16.36 4.86
CA SER A 38 -3.88 -17.34 3.81
C SER A 38 -5.01 -18.32 4.19
N GLU A 39 -5.13 -18.64 5.48
CA GLU A 39 -6.20 -19.47 6.05
C GLU A 39 -7.58 -18.75 6.13
N GLY A 40 -7.66 -17.51 5.64
CA GLY A 40 -8.87 -16.70 5.62
C GLY A 40 -9.18 -15.98 6.93
N ARG A 41 -8.47 -16.27 8.02
CA ARG A 41 -8.59 -15.58 9.31
C ARG A 41 -8.04 -14.16 9.25
N THR A 42 -8.69 -13.26 9.96
CA THR A 42 -8.28 -11.85 10.04
C THR A 42 -7.55 -11.60 11.36
N HIS A 43 -6.36 -11.00 11.29
CA HIS A 43 -5.54 -10.68 12.46
C HIS A 43 -5.36 -9.17 12.59
N THR A 44 -5.71 -8.62 13.76
CA THR A 44 -5.53 -7.20 14.07
C THR A 44 -4.54 -7.01 15.20
N SER A 45 -3.29 -6.65 14.87
CA SER A 45 -2.22 -6.46 15.84
C SER A 45 -1.24 -5.37 15.41
N ASN A 46 -0.29 -5.01 16.28
CA ASN A 46 0.80 -4.12 15.89
C ASN A 46 1.79 -4.81 14.94
N GLN A 47 2.01 -6.13 15.08
CA GLN A 47 2.84 -6.89 14.15
C GLN A 47 2.21 -6.99 12.75
N ALA A 48 0.87 -6.91 12.64
CA ALA A 48 0.19 -6.91 11.37
C ALA A 48 0.64 -5.77 10.45
N THR A 49 1.08 -4.63 11.01
CA THR A 49 1.61 -3.48 10.25
C THR A 49 2.86 -3.83 9.44
N LEU A 50 3.60 -4.87 9.86
CA LEU A 50 4.76 -5.41 9.17
C LEU A 50 4.41 -6.69 8.40
N TRP A 51 3.52 -7.52 8.94
CA TRP A 51 3.17 -8.80 8.35
C TRP A 51 2.65 -8.63 6.91
N ARG A 52 1.79 -7.64 6.65
CA ARG A 52 1.29 -7.34 5.30
C ARG A 52 2.41 -7.22 4.26
N TRP A 53 3.56 -6.66 4.66
CA TRP A 53 4.69 -6.36 3.77
C TRP A 53 5.84 -7.36 3.89
N ARG A 54 5.67 -8.42 4.70
CA ARG A 54 6.74 -9.33 5.09
C ARG A 54 7.48 -9.95 3.91
N GLU A 55 6.72 -10.53 3.02
CA GLU A 55 7.27 -11.21 1.86
C GLU A 55 8.02 -10.22 0.96
N ALA A 56 7.41 -9.07 0.67
CA ALA A 56 8.02 -8.06 -0.19
C ALA A 56 9.37 -7.54 0.35
N TYR A 57 9.48 -7.23 1.65
CA TYR A 57 10.77 -6.77 2.19
C TYR A 57 11.80 -7.90 2.33
N GLN A 58 11.37 -9.14 2.53
CA GLN A 58 12.29 -10.29 2.56
C GLN A 58 12.85 -10.60 1.18
N HIS A 59 11.99 -10.57 0.15
CA HIS A 59 12.40 -10.73 -1.25
C HIS A 59 13.32 -9.60 -1.71
N ASP A 60 12.99 -8.34 -1.39
CA ASP A 60 13.86 -7.19 -1.69
C ASP A 60 15.23 -7.33 -1.03
N PHE A 61 15.29 -7.79 0.21
CA PHE A 61 16.58 -8.05 0.87
C PHE A 61 17.36 -9.19 0.18
N ALA A 62 16.71 -10.30 -0.14
CA ALA A 62 17.35 -11.42 -0.83
C ALA A 62 17.90 -11.01 -2.22
N ALA A 63 17.12 -10.29 -3.03
CA ALA A 63 17.59 -9.78 -4.32
C ALA A 63 18.79 -8.82 -4.17
N ARG A 64 18.79 -7.96 -3.13
CA ARG A 64 19.95 -7.08 -2.85
C ARG A 64 21.21 -7.85 -2.44
N MET A 65 21.07 -8.99 -1.78
CA MET A 65 22.21 -9.87 -1.50
C MET A 65 22.76 -10.46 -2.79
N ASP A 66 21.90 -10.87 -3.72
CA ASP A 66 22.31 -11.33 -5.05
C ASP A 66 23.04 -10.23 -5.84
N TRP A 67 22.56 -8.97 -5.80
CA TRP A 67 23.21 -7.84 -6.47
C TRP A 67 24.66 -7.59 -6.03
N CYS A 68 25.06 -8.10 -4.86
CA CYS A 68 26.42 -7.93 -4.34
C CYS A 68 27.41 -8.93 -4.94
N VAL A 69 26.93 -10.05 -5.49
CA VAL A 69 27.77 -11.18 -5.90
C VAL A 69 27.48 -11.66 -7.32
N LYS A 70 26.36 -11.24 -7.91
CA LYS A 70 25.95 -11.58 -9.28
C LYS A 70 26.03 -10.35 -10.19
N PRO A 71 26.34 -10.53 -11.49
CA PRO A 71 26.12 -9.50 -12.50
C PRO A 71 24.65 -9.07 -12.57
N TRP A 72 24.42 -7.86 -13.08
CA TRP A 72 23.06 -7.31 -13.27
C TRP A 72 22.12 -8.30 -13.96
N ALA A 73 22.53 -8.88 -15.10
CA ALA A 73 21.69 -9.79 -15.88
C ALA A 73 21.37 -11.14 -15.18
N GLU A 74 21.97 -11.42 -14.02
CA GLU A 74 21.79 -12.67 -13.26
C GLU A 74 21.03 -12.47 -11.95
N ALA A 75 20.50 -11.27 -11.71
CA ALA A 75 19.68 -10.96 -10.54
C ALA A 75 18.42 -10.19 -10.89
N ASN A 76 17.34 -10.42 -10.16
CA ASN A 76 16.06 -9.76 -10.38
C ASN A 76 16.06 -8.31 -9.88
N HIS A 77 15.33 -7.41 -10.55
CA HIS A 77 15.20 -6.00 -10.20
C HIS A 77 13.76 -5.55 -10.02
N ILE A 78 13.59 -4.51 -9.20
CA ILE A 78 12.27 -4.02 -8.83
C ILE A 78 11.50 -3.45 -10.04
N PRO A 79 10.20 -3.77 -10.19
CA PRO A 79 9.38 -3.20 -11.23
C PRO A 79 9.26 -1.67 -11.14
N LEU A 80 9.14 -1.02 -12.29
CA LEU A 80 8.88 0.41 -12.41
C LEU A 80 7.37 0.65 -12.49
N VAL A 81 6.79 1.23 -11.43
CA VAL A 81 5.35 1.53 -11.38
C VAL A 81 5.03 2.89 -12.00
N VAL A 82 4.03 2.90 -12.89
CA VAL A 82 3.41 4.10 -13.46
C VAL A 82 1.95 4.09 -13.07
N VAL A 83 1.42 5.26 -12.67
CA VAL A 83 -0.02 5.42 -12.40
C VAL A 83 -0.55 6.58 -13.20
N ASN A 84 -1.51 6.32 -14.09
CA ASN A 84 -2.13 7.31 -14.97
C ASN A 84 -1.09 8.16 -15.72
N GLY A 85 -0.06 7.50 -16.27
CA GLY A 85 1.04 8.15 -17.00
C GLY A 85 2.09 8.84 -16.13
N VAL A 86 1.94 8.85 -14.80
CA VAL A 86 2.92 9.45 -13.88
C VAL A 86 3.86 8.38 -13.36
N ALA A 87 5.16 8.52 -13.64
CA ALA A 87 6.24 7.64 -13.15
C ALA A 87 6.87 8.14 -11.83
N GLY A 88 7.65 7.30 -11.16
CA GLY A 88 8.33 7.62 -9.89
C GLY A 88 7.71 6.98 -8.65
N ARG A 89 8.18 7.41 -7.46
CA ARG A 89 7.83 6.77 -6.16
C ARG A 89 7.00 7.65 -5.22
N GLN A 90 6.82 8.93 -5.55
CA GLN A 90 6.08 9.87 -4.70
C GLN A 90 4.58 9.54 -4.67
N PRO A 91 3.86 9.83 -3.58
CA PRO A 91 2.40 9.69 -3.58
C PRO A 91 1.76 10.56 -4.67
N LEU A 92 0.81 9.99 -5.42
CA LEU A 92 0.01 10.72 -6.40
C LEU A 92 -1.24 11.27 -5.72
N ARG A 93 -1.53 12.56 -5.88
CA ARG A 93 -2.78 13.16 -5.39
C ARG A 93 -3.77 13.30 -6.55
N MET A 94 -5.00 12.84 -6.37
CA MET A 94 -6.06 12.88 -7.39
C MET A 94 -7.36 13.42 -6.81
N ALA A 95 -7.99 14.36 -7.50
CA ALA A 95 -9.32 14.82 -7.13
C ALA A 95 -10.40 13.82 -7.56
N ALA A 96 -11.49 13.75 -6.80
CA ALA A 96 -12.67 12.97 -7.15
C ALA A 96 -13.95 13.75 -6.81
N ALA A 97 -14.94 13.70 -7.70
CA ALA A 97 -16.29 14.19 -7.41
C ALA A 97 -17.05 13.14 -6.58
N PRO A 98 -18.04 13.53 -5.76
CA PRO A 98 -18.81 12.58 -4.95
C PRO A 98 -19.61 11.65 -5.81
N SER A 99 -19.72 10.40 -5.36
CA SER A 99 -20.28 9.30 -6.17
C SER A 99 -19.56 9.12 -7.51
N GLY A 100 -18.39 9.74 -7.69
CA GLY A 100 -17.60 9.67 -8.90
C GLY A 100 -16.81 8.38 -8.97
N MET A 101 -16.27 8.12 -10.15
CA MET A 101 -15.37 7.00 -10.42
C MET A 101 -13.99 7.53 -10.75
N VAL A 102 -12.98 7.04 -10.04
CA VAL A 102 -11.57 7.28 -10.34
C VAL A 102 -11.00 6.04 -11.00
N LEU A 103 -10.37 6.22 -12.15
CA LEU A 103 -9.63 5.16 -12.83
C LEU A 103 -8.17 5.23 -12.41
N LEU A 104 -7.63 4.11 -11.96
CA LEU A 104 -6.22 3.93 -11.65
C LEU A 104 -5.64 2.95 -12.65
N SER A 105 -4.97 3.48 -13.67
CA SER A 105 -4.29 2.70 -14.70
C SER A 105 -2.81 2.51 -14.34
N ALA A 106 -2.37 1.26 -14.37
CA ALA A 106 -0.97 0.86 -14.28
C ALA A 106 -0.24 0.89 -15.63
N ALA A 107 -0.91 1.33 -16.71
CA ALA A 107 -0.34 1.35 -18.06
C ALA A 107 0.97 2.14 -18.09
N GLY A 108 1.97 1.57 -18.77
CA GLY A 108 3.34 2.09 -18.78
C GLY A 108 4.22 1.58 -17.63
N SER A 109 3.68 0.80 -16.68
CA SER A 109 4.51 0.05 -15.74
C SER A 109 5.32 -1.02 -16.49
N SER A 110 6.54 -1.26 -16.06
CA SER A 110 7.46 -2.15 -16.77
C SER A 110 8.40 -2.86 -15.82
N ASP A 111 8.85 -4.04 -16.23
CA ASP A 111 9.92 -4.77 -15.56
C ASP A 111 11.23 -4.62 -16.34
N PRO A 112 12.34 -4.20 -15.72
CA PRO A 112 13.62 -4.03 -16.40
C PRO A 112 14.21 -5.36 -16.89
N ASP A 113 13.88 -6.47 -16.22
CA ASP A 113 14.33 -7.83 -16.55
C ASP A 113 13.34 -8.54 -17.50
N ARG A 114 12.26 -7.85 -17.89
CA ARG A 114 11.17 -8.32 -18.77
C ARG A 114 10.34 -9.46 -18.18
N ASN A 115 10.33 -9.57 -16.85
CA ASN A 115 9.39 -10.44 -16.15
C ASN A 115 7.95 -9.97 -16.35
N ARG A 116 6.99 -10.89 -16.17
CA ARG A 116 5.58 -10.56 -16.31
C ARG A 116 5.09 -9.90 -15.02
N LEU A 117 4.29 -8.85 -15.19
CA LEU A 117 3.74 -8.08 -14.08
C LEU A 117 2.35 -8.56 -13.68
N SER A 118 2.14 -8.68 -12.38
CA SER A 118 0.85 -8.82 -11.72
C SER A 118 0.52 -7.52 -10.97
N LEU A 119 -0.78 -7.21 -10.91
CA LEU A 119 -1.26 -5.93 -10.40
C LEU A 119 -2.27 -6.16 -9.30
N ARG A 120 -2.28 -5.27 -8.32
CA ARG A 120 -3.31 -5.25 -7.28
C ARG A 120 -3.51 -3.84 -6.73
N CYS A 121 -4.75 -3.36 -6.81
CA CYS A 121 -5.18 -2.11 -6.21
C CYS A 121 -6.00 -2.39 -4.96
N PHE A 122 -5.62 -1.84 -3.81
CA PHE A 122 -6.39 -2.01 -2.58
C PHE A 122 -6.47 -0.71 -1.78
N TYR A 123 -7.51 -0.62 -0.95
CA TYR A 123 -7.70 0.49 -0.02
C TYR A 123 -6.92 0.22 1.27
N CYS A 124 -6.06 1.15 1.66
CA CYS A 124 -5.34 1.12 2.93
C CYS A 124 -6.08 2.02 3.93
N LEU A 125 -7.05 1.42 4.62
CA LEU A 125 -7.87 2.09 5.63
C LEU A 125 -7.00 2.75 6.70
N GLU A 126 -5.96 2.03 7.10
CA GLU A 126 -5.11 2.36 8.21
C GLU A 126 -4.20 3.56 7.89
N ALA A 127 -3.99 3.92 6.62
CA ALA A 127 -3.18 5.08 6.27
C ALA A 127 -3.96 6.42 6.35
N GLY A 128 -5.29 6.35 6.51
CA GLY A 128 -6.22 7.49 6.51
C GLY A 128 -6.37 8.20 7.85
N GLU A 129 -7.50 8.90 8.02
CA GLU A 129 -7.94 9.27 9.38
C GLU A 129 -8.55 8.04 10.07
N PRO A 130 -8.40 7.90 11.39
CA PRO A 130 -9.02 6.81 12.12
C PRO A 130 -10.55 6.88 11.95
N GLY A 131 -11.14 5.76 11.54
CA GLY A 131 -12.56 5.64 11.25
C GLY A 131 -12.87 4.37 10.47
N PRO A 132 -14.16 4.01 10.34
CA PRO A 132 -14.56 2.90 9.49
C PRO A 132 -14.28 3.20 8.02
N ARG A 133 -14.08 2.14 7.21
CA ARG A 133 -14.07 2.29 5.75
C ARG A 133 -15.39 2.95 5.31
N PRO A 134 -15.34 3.97 4.44
CA PRO A 134 -16.57 4.54 3.90
C PRO A 134 -17.39 3.45 3.20
N ALA A 135 -18.67 3.31 3.57
CA ALA A 135 -19.51 2.20 3.12
C ALA A 135 -19.62 2.08 1.59
N GLU A 136 -19.56 3.21 0.89
CA GLU A 136 -19.69 3.30 -0.56
C GLU A 136 -18.34 3.18 -1.31
N LEU A 137 -17.22 3.18 -0.59
CA LEU A 137 -15.90 3.03 -1.22
C LEU A 137 -15.71 1.59 -1.69
N SER A 138 -15.70 1.40 -3.01
CA SER A 138 -15.46 0.10 -3.63
C SER A 138 -14.38 0.19 -4.71
N ILE A 139 -13.65 -0.91 -4.87
CA ILE A 139 -12.66 -1.07 -5.93
C ILE A 139 -13.12 -2.26 -6.77
N ARG A 140 -13.31 -2.04 -8.06
CA ARG A 140 -13.60 -3.09 -9.05
C ARG A 140 -12.38 -3.28 -9.94
N ARG A 141 -12.25 -4.48 -10.50
CA ARG A 141 -11.12 -4.85 -11.36
C ARG A 141 -9.76 -4.61 -10.70
N GLU A 142 -9.69 -4.88 -9.40
CA GLU A 142 -8.54 -4.59 -8.55
C GLU A 142 -7.24 -5.26 -9.00
N THR A 143 -7.32 -6.39 -9.71
CA THR A 143 -6.16 -7.14 -10.21
C THR A 143 -5.85 -6.92 -11.70
N THR A 144 -6.47 -5.92 -12.33
CA THR A 144 -6.28 -5.64 -13.76
C THR A 144 -5.42 -4.40 -13.96
N GLU A 145 -5.02 -4.12 -15.22
CA GLU A 145 -4.29 -2.90 -15.57
C GLU A 145 -5.03 -1.61 -15.18
N VAL A 146 -6.36 -1.63 -15.16
CA VAL A 146 -7.17 -0.46 -14.80
C VAL A 146 -8.15 -0.82 -13.69
N ALA A 147 -7.82 -0.39 -12.47
CA ALA A 147 -8.71 -0.49 -11.33
C ALA A 147 -9.73 0.67 -11.35
N GLN A 148 -10.97 0.36 -10.99
CA GLN A 148 -12.08 1.33 -10.93
C GLN A 148 -12.45 1.58 -9.48
N VAL A 149 -12.29 2.81 -9.03
CA VAL A 149 -12.53 3.19 -7.63
C VAL A 149 -13.75 4.11 -7.57
N SER A 150 -14.83 3.61 -6.97
CA SER A 150 -16.02 4.43 -6.69
C SER A 150 -15.82 5.15 -5.36
N VAL A 151 -15.90 6.49 -5.36
CA VAL A 151 -15.80 7.29 -4.13
C VAL A 151 -17.18 7.51 -3.50
N PRO A 152 -17.26 7.80 -2.18
CA PRO A 152 -18.53 8.02 -1.49
C PRO A 152 -19.31 9.23 -2.03
N LYS A 153 -20.62 9.29 -1.76
CA LYS A 153 -21.49 10.44 -2.08
C LYS A 153 -21.32 11.65 -1.17
N GLY A 154 -20.94 11.42 0.09
CA GLY A 154 -20.90 12.43 1.14
C GLY A 154 -19.50 12.99 1.39
N GLU A 155 -19.25 13.33 2.65
CA GLU A 155 -17.92 13.70 3.14
C GLU A 155 -17.02 12.47 3.24
N TRP A 156 -15.71 12.67 3.10
CA TRP A 156 -14.72 11.65 3.36
C TRP A 156 -13.41 12.25 3.87
N ALA A 157 -12.70 11.49 4.70
CA ALA A 157 -11.30 11.75 5.01
C ALA A 157 -10.39 11.38 3.82
N ASP A 158 -9.10 11.72 3.89
CA ASP A 158 -8.13 11.30 2.87
C ASP A 158 -8.24 9.78 2.59
N LEU A 159 -8.56 9.42 1.35
CA LEU A 159 -8.66 8.02 0.92
C LEU A 159 -7.31 7.60 0.37
N HIS A 160 -6.72 6.56 0.96
CA HIS A 160 -5.43 6.03 0.51
C HIS A 160 -5.60 4.70 -0.22
N LEU A 161 -5.22 4.72 -1.48
CA LEU A 161 -5.21 3.57 -2.36
C LEU A 161 -3.77 3.19 -2.63
N ILE A 162 -3.48 1.90 -2.63
CA ILE A 162 -2.18 1.36 -2.97
C ILE A 162 -2.32 0.57 -4.26
N LEU A 163 -1.54 0.95 -5.27
CA LEU A 163 -1.26 0.09 -6.41
C LEU A 163 0.03 -0.68 -6.14
N GLU A 164 -0.09 -2.00 -6.06
CA GLU A 164 1.00 -2.97 -6.01
C GLU A 164 1.26 -3.50 -7.43
N VAL A 165 2.51 -3.48 -7.83
CA VAL A 165 3.02 -4.08 -9.07
C VAL A 165 4.09 -5.08 -8.68
N ARG A 166 3.89 -6.34 -9.07
CA ARG A 166 4.78 -7.44 -8.69
C ARG A 166 5.22 -8.21 -9.92
N ASP A 167 6.51 -8.46 -10.06
CA ASP A 167 7.04 -9.36 -11.10
C ASP A 167 6.93 -10.84 -10.71
N ASP A 168 7.23 -11.72 -11.67
CA ASP A 168 7.39 -13.16 -11.45
C ASP A 168 8.84 -13.64 -11.56
N GLY A 169 9.81 -12.77 -11.21
CA GLY A 169 11.22 -13.15 -11.08
C GLY A 169 11.51 -13.92 -9.79
N ASP A 170 12.80 -14.24 -9.55
CA ASP A 170 13.26 -15.00 -8.38
C ASP A 170 14.35 -14.24 -7.59
N PRO A 171 14.08 -13.85 -6.34
CA PRO A 171 12.76 -13.83 -5.70
C PRO A 171 11.85 -12.77 -6.36
N SER A 172 10.53 -12.94 -6.32
CA SER A 172 9.60 -11.96 -6.90
C SER A 172 9.67 -10.61 -6.19
N LEU A 173 9.83 -9.51 -6.93
CA LEU A 173 9.93 -8.17 -6.36
C LEU A 173 8.64 -7.37 -6.54
N CYS A 174 8.43 -6.43 -5.63
CA CYS A 174 7.21 -5.62 -5.54
C CYS A 174 7.54 -4.13 -5.52
N SER A 175 6.81 -3.37 -6.33
CA SER A 175 6.83 -1.91 -6.37
C SER A 175 5.46 -1.36 -6.01
N TYR A 176 5.43 -0.24 -5.30
CA TYR A 176 4.20 0.33 -4.77
C TYR A 176 4.04 1.79 -5.16
N ARG A 177 2.81 2.17 -5.55
CA ARG A 177 2.41 3.57 -5.66
C ARG A 177 1.22 3.86 -4.76
N ARG A 178 1.37 4.87 -3.90
CA ARG A 178 0.25 5.42 -3.12
C ARG A 178 -0.48 6.47 -3.95
N VAL A 179 -1.79 6.32 -4.05
CA VAL A 179 -2.71 7.33 -4.56
C VAL A 179 -3.54 7.87 -3.40
N ILE A 180 -3.63 9.18 -3.30
CA ILE A 180 -4.35 9.90 -2.25
C ILE A 180 -5.47 10.67 -2.92
N ILE A 181 -6.72 10.32 -2.60
CA ILE A 181 -7.87 11.18 -2.89
C ILE A 181 -8.06 12.07 -1.68
N PRO A 182 -7.83 13.39 -1.79
CA PRO A 182 -7.91 14.30 -0.65
C PRO A 182 -9.29 14.28 -0.01
N ARG A 183 -9.30 14.60 1.28
CA ARG A 183 -10.53 14.76 2.05
C ARG A 183 -11.51 15.68 1.34
N ARG A 184 -12.78 15.32 1.47
CA ARG A 184 -13.90 16.15 1.05
C ARG A 184 -14.70 16.52 2.31
N PRO A 185 -14.75 17.81 2.67
CA PRO A 185 -15.66 18.31 3.68
C PRO A 185 -17.09 18.41 3.15
#